data_AF-A0A8T0FCC7-F1
#
_entry.id   AF-A0A8T0FCC7-F1
#
_cell.length_a   1.000
_cell.length_b   1.000
_cell.length_c   1.000
_cell.angle_alpha   90.00
_cell.angle_beta   90.00
_cell.angle_gamma   90.00
#
_symmetry.space_group_name_H-M   'P 1'
#
loop_
_entity.id
_entity.type
_entity.pdbx_description
1 polymer ?
#
loop_
_entity_poly.entity_id
_entity_poly.type
_entity_poly.pdbx_seq_one_letter_code
_entity_poly.pdbx_strand_id
1 'polypeptide(L)'
;MPPRSRQHAKSKRESTREMKISSVESTNEKINTDSKVSLPWTPSVYTAIKILLSARLCAAVWSNISDCDEVYNYWEPMHFLLHGKGFQTWEYSPLYAIRSYAYLWIHAVPCYIYGTLLQSNKILVFYYLRCLFAFCCALCELYFYRAVCRHFGPNIGRLMLTFLTLSSGMFISSTAFLPSSFSMYLSSIALAAWFIQKYEIAVFATAVSTLVGWPFAVILGLPIAYDMIILKKKLLHFIKWSFISLFLIIIPLVLVDSRHFGKLVFAPLNIVLYNVFTSHGPDLYGTEPCSFYFLNGFLNFNIVFLAALIAIPAMLLLRALEGTPKKISKSPPFYLCLAPMYLWMVVFFPLAHKEERFLFPIYPMICLAGAFTVDTVQKIFHQLFMKRKFTDYLDSTSWISISFCAMFLSVSLNSTVFFKKKCPGLLWSGPSLCDANLFTPSPGHKASPGLCACHQNSRQLFLVGACGNAFSRCDSEPSF
;
A
#
# COMPACT_ATOMS: atom_id res chain seq x y z
N MET A 1 -71.01 3.07 -43.45
CA MET A 1 -72.07 2.16 -42.96
C MET A 1 -71.93 0.82 -43.69
N PRO A 2 -72.00 -0.34 -43.01
CA PRO A 2 -71.38 -1.62 -43.43
C PRO A 2 -72.37 -2.52 -44.21
N PRO A 3 -72.06 -3.74 -44.73
CA PRO A 3 -71.56 -4.97 -44.04
C PRO A 3 -70.39 -5.72 -44.77
N ARG A 4 -69.48 -6.47 -44.11
CA ARG A 4 -69.50 -7.90 -43.60
C ARG A 4 -69.83 -8.94 -44.70
N SER A 5 -69.20 -10.12 -44.86
CA SER A 5 -68.12 -10.85 -44.16
C SER A 5 -67.84 -12.23 -44.82
N ARG A 6 -66.57 -12.70 -44.75
CA ARG A 6 -66.04 -14.09 -44.54
C ARG A 6 -66.31 -15.25 -45.53
N GLN A 7 -65.20 -15.86 -45.95
CA GLN A 7 -64.92 -17.28 -46.27
C GLN A 7 -63.46 -17.55 -45.82
N HIS A 8 -62.91 -18.73 -45.47
CA HIS A 8 -63.35 -20.12 -45.26
C HIS A 8 -62.24 -20.90 -44.50
N ALA A 9 -62.63 -21.75 -43.53
CA ALA A 9 -62.24 -23.17 -43.32
C ALA A 9 -60.74 -23.60 -43.15
N LYS A 10 -60.34 -24.14 -41.97
CA LYS A 10 -60.24 -25.59 -41.51
C LYS A 10 -59.08 -26.37 -42.18
N SER A 11 -58.26 -27.25 -41.58
CA SER A 11 -58.31 -28.13 -40.39
C SER A 11 -56.95 -28.90 -40.29
N LYS A 12 -56.24 -28.94 -39.13
CA LYS A 12 -56.04 -30.07 -38.16
C LYS A 12 -55.09 -31.24 -38.55
N ARG A 13 -54.04 -31.49 -37.72
CA ARG A 13 -53.50 -32.78 -37.15
C ARG A 13 -51.95 -32.79 -37.01
N GLU A 14 -51.44 -32.86 -35.76
CA GLU A 14 -50.84 -34.02 -35.04
C GLU A 14 -49.37 -34.35 -35.37
N SER A 15 -48.45 -34.20 -34.41
CA SER A 15 -47.53 -35.26 -33.93
C SER A 15 -46.52 -34.71 -32.91
N THR A 16 -46.03 -35.59 -32.04
CA THR A 16 -45.26 -35.34 -30.83
C THR A 16 -43.80 -35.78 -31.01
N ARG A 17 -42.86 -35.08 -30.34
CA ARG A 17 -41.48 -35.45 -29.93
C ARG A 17 -40.36 -35.47 -30.99
N GLU A 18 -39.42 -34.51 -30.92
CA GLU A 18 -38.10 -34.67 -30.26
C GLU A 18 -37.19 -33.42 -30.38
N MET A 19 -36.70 -32.98 -29.22
CA MET A 19 -35.41 -32.36 -28.88
C MET A 19 -34.73 -31.33 -29.83
N LYS A 20 -34.75 -30.04 -29.42
CA LYS A 20 -33.68 -29.08 -29.77
C LYS A 20 -33.52 -27.99 -28.69
N ILE A 21 -32.44 -28.15 -27.92
CA ILE A 21 -31.54 -27.13 -27.33
C ILE A 21 -32.17 -25.74 -27.08
N SER A 22 -32.50 -25.45 -25.82
CA SER A 22 -32.90 -24.12 -25.36
C SER A 22 -31.67 -23.24 -25.10
N SER A 23 -31.40 -22.31 -26.02
CA SER A 23 -30.61 -21.11 -25.73
C SER A 23 -31.47 -20.12 -24.93
N VAL A 24 -30.96 -19.72 -23.78
CA VAL A 24 -31.56 -18.75 -22.85
C VAL A 24 -31.59 -17.36 -23.51
N GLU A 25 -32.78 -16.90 -23.90
CA GLU A 25 -33.03 -15.49 -24.24
C GLU A 25 -33.09 -14.66 -22.96
N SER A 26 -32.15 -13.74 -22.83
CA SER A 26 -32.11 -12.70 -21.80
C SER A 26 -33.23 -11.69 -22.01
N THR A 27 -34.17 -11.61 -21.07
CA THR A 27 -35.21 -10.59 -21.02
C THR A 27 -34.58 -9.22 -20.71
N ASN A 28 -34.47 -8.36 -21.73
CA ASN A 28 -34.08 -6.96 -21.59
C ASN A 28 -35.27 -6.13 -21.07
N GLU A 29 -35.28 -5.80 -19.78
CA GLU A 29 -36.11 -4.72 -19.26
C GLU A 29 -35.51 -3.37 -19.70
N LYS A 30 -36.23 -2.67 -20.58
CA LYS A 30 -35.97 -1.29 -20.98
C LYS A 30 -36.25 -0.37 -19.78
N ILE A 31 -35.19 0.08 -19.12
CA ILE A 31 -35.25 1.22 -18.18
C ILE A 31 -35.24 2.50 -19.02
N ASN A 32 -36.31 3.29 -18.87
CA ASN A 32 -36.49 4.61 -19.47
C ASN A 32 -35.29 5.52 -19.18
N THR A 33 -34.66 5.97 -20.26
CA THR A 33 -33.61 7.00 -20.27
C THR A 33 -34.26 8.37 -20.36
N ASP A 34 -34.46 9.02 -19.22
CA ASP A 34 -34.61 10.48 -19.17
C ASP A 34 -33.90 11.02 -17.93
N SER A 35 -33.05 12.03 -18.14
CA SER A 35 -31.98 12.59 -17.28
C SER A 35 -30.63 11.86 -17.29
N LYS A 36 -29.88 11.94 -18.41
CA LYS A 36 -28.43 11.72 -18.39
C LYS A 36 -27.75 12.85 -17.60
N VAL A 37 -27.60 12.69 -16.29
CA VAL A 37 -26.59 13.44 -15.53
C VAL A 37 -25.25 13.03 -16.12
N SER A 38 -24.57 13.94 -16.83
CA SER A 38 -23.26 13.69 -17.41
C SER A 38 -22.24 13.49 -16.29
N LEU A 39 -21.87 12.23 -16.03
CA LEU A 39 -20.81 11.92 -15.07
C LEU A 39 -19.50 12.60 -15.53
N PRO A 40 -18.72 13.16 -14.60
CA PRO A 40 -17.48 13.82 -14.95
C PRO A 40 -16.49 12.81 -15.54
N TRP A 41 -15.68 13.26 -16.48
CA TRP A 41 -14.67 12.41 -17.11
C TRP A 41 -13.73 11.83 -16.05
N THR A 42 -13.49 10.52 -16.14
CA THR A 42 -12.55 9.78 -15.31
C THR A 42 -11.73 8.83 -16.18
N PRO A 43 -10.43 8.63 -15.91
CA PRO A 43 -9.62 7.69 -16.67
C PRO A 43 -10.24 6.29 -16.70
N SER A 44 -10.30 5.70 -17.90
CA SER A 44 -10.76 4.32 -18.06
C SER A 44 -9.84 3.36 -17.29
N VAL A 45 -10.32 2.15 -16.99
CA VAL A 45 -9.51 1.11 -16.32
C VAL A 45 -8.22 0.83 -17.11
N TYR A 46 -8.31 0.81 -18.44
CA TYR A 46 -7.16 0.58 -19.32
C TYR A 46 -6.15 1.75 -19.30
N THR A 47 -6.64 2.98 -19.23
CA THR A 47 -5.78 4.16 -19.08
C THR A 47 -5.12 4.18 -17.70
N ALA A 48 -5.89 3.91 -16.64
CA ALA A 48 -5.40 3.91 -15.27
C ALA A 48 -4.30 2.87 -15.05
N ILE A 49 -4.45 1.63 -15.56
CA ILE A 49 -3.42 0.61 -15.42
C ILE A 49 -2.14 0.98 -16.17
N LYS A 50 -2.23 1.61 -17.35
CA LYS A 50 -1.04 2.10 -18.06
C LYS A 50 -0.30 3.14 -17.25
N ILE A 51 -1.01 4.13 -16.72
CA ILE A 51 -0.42 5.21 -15.92
C ILE A 51 0.27 4.62 -14.67
N LEU A 52 -0.45 3.79 -13.92
CA LEU A 52 0.08 3.16 -12.70
C LEU A 52 1.27 2.26 -13.04
N LEU A 53 1.12 1.32 -13.97
CA LEU A 53 2.18 0.38 -14.33
C LEU A 53 3.44 1.11 -14.83
N SER A 54 3.30 2.15 -15.65
CA SER A 54 4.44 2.98 -16.07
C SER A 54 5.14 3.60 -14.86
N ALA A 55 4.42 4.24 -13.94
CA ALA A 55 5.02 4.86 -12.76
C ALA A 55 5.72 3.82 -11.85
N ARG A 56 5.13 2.64 -11.66
CA ARG A 56 5.70 1.57 -10.82
C ARG A 56 6.91 0.91 -11.47
N LEU A 57 6.90 0.69 -12.79
CA LEU A 57 8.07 0.18 -13.51
C LEU A 57 9.21 1.19 -13.49
N CYS A 58 8.91 2.50 -13.55
CA CYS A 58 9.92 3.52 -13.30
C CYS A 58 10.51 3.38 -11.88
N ALA A 59 9.70 3.14 -10.86
CA ALA A 59 10.19 2.90 -9.50
C ALA A 59 11.05 1.63 -9.40
N ALA A 60 10.73 0.57 -10.16
CA ALA A 60 11.52 -0.66 -10.16
C ALA A 60 12.96 -0.41 -10.64
N VAL A 61 13.13 0.48 -11.63
CA VAL A 61 14.43 0.77 -12.24
C VAL A 61 15.18 1.87 -11.49
N TRP A 62 14.50 2.96 -11.11
CA TRP A 62 15.14 4.19 -10.61
C TRP A 62 15.02 4.44 -9.11
N SER A 63 14.15 3.73 -8.38
CA SER A 63 14.11 3.88 -6.93
C SER A 63 15.35 3.24 -6.31
N ASN A 64 16.00 3.99 -5.40
CA ASN A 64 17.06 3.45 -4.56
C ASN A 64 16.46 2.56 -3.45
N ILE A 65 17.32 1.76 -2.82
CA ILE A 65 17.02 1.08 -1.57
C ILE A 65 17.42 2.05 -0.45
N SER A 66 16.43 2.54 0.29
CA SER A 66 16.63 3.50 1.39
C SER A 66 16.68 2.83 2.77
N ASP A 67 16.24 1.58 2.86
CA ASP A 67 16.02 0.89 4.11
C ASP A 67 16.97 -0.31 4.28
N CYS A 68 17.58 -0.43 5.46
CA CYS A 68 18.55 -1.49 5.73
C CYS A 68 17.92 -2.88 5.95
N ASP A 69 16.68 -2.98 6.42
CA ASP A 69 16.01 -4.28 6.51
C ASP A 69 15.74 -4.82 5.12
N GLU A 70 15.43 -3.95 4.15
CA GLU A 70 15.20 -4.40 2.78
C GLU A 70 16.38 -5.24 2.30
N VAL A 71 17.61 -4.76 2.53
CA VAL A 71 18.84 -5.47 2.17
C VAL A 71 19.06 -6.68 3.08
N TYR A 72 19.25 -6.46 4.38
CA TYR A 72 19.80 -7.48 5.27
C TYR A 72 18.76 -8.47 5.80
N ASN A 73 17.49 -8.10 5.85
CA ASN A 73 16.41 -8.95 6.33
C ASN A 73 15.59 -9.59 5.20
N TYR A 74 15.69 -9.14 3.95
CA TYR A 74 14.93 -9.73 2.85
C TYR A 74 15.79 -10.08 1.62
N TRP A 75 16.56 -9.16 1.04
CA TRP A 75 17.39 -9.47 -0.13
C TRP A 75 18.48 -10.51 0.17
N GLU A 76 19.27 -10.32 1.23
CA GLU A 76 20.36 -11.22 1.62
C GLU A 76 19.86 -12.62 2.03
N PRO A 77 18.85 -12.77 2.91
CA PRO A 77 18.26 -14.07 3.23
C PRO A 77 17.63 -14.77 2.03
N MET A 78 16.96 -14.03 1.12
CA MET A 78 16.42 -14.63 -0.11
C MET A 78 17.54 -15.07 -1.05
N HIS A 79 18.61 -14.28 -1.16
CA HIS A 79 19.79 -14.67 -1.94
C HIS A 79 20.46 -15.93 -1.35
N PHE A 80 20.46 -16.08 -0.01
CA PHE A 80 20.86 -17.33 0.65
C PHE A 80 19.98 -18.52 0.24
N LEU A 81 18.65 -18.37 0.22
CA LEU A 81 17.74 -19.45 -0.22
C LEU A 81 17.95 -19.85 -1.69
N LEU A 82 18.22 -18.88 -2.57
CA LEU A 82 18.35 -19.12 -4.01
C LEU A 82 19.74 -19.64 -4.42
N HIS A 83 20.79 -19.21 -3.72
CA HIS A 83 22.18 -19.41 -4.17
C HIS A 83 23.09 -20.06 -3.13
N GLY A 84 22.58 -20.39 -1.94
CA GLY A 84 23.35 -20.98 -0.84
C GLY A 84 24.40 -20.04 -0.24
N LYS A 85 24.34 -18.74 -0.55
CA LYS A 85 25.24 -17.70 -0.04
C LYS A 85 24.41 -16.45 0.25
N GLY A 86 24.72 -15.72 1.31
CA GLY A 86 24.00 -14.49 1.69
C GLY A 86 23.96 -14.36 3.20
N PHE A 87 23.79 -13.13 3.69
CA PHE A 87 23.71 -12.87 5.12
C PHE A 87 22.33 -13.22 5.69
N GLN A 88 22.34 -13.70 6.93
CA GLN A 88 21.14 -13.89 7.75
C GLN A 88 21.38 -13.13 9.06
N THR A 89 20.45 -12.26 9.41
CA THR A 89 20.50 -11.54 10.68
C THR A 89 20.15 -12.48 11.84
N TRP A 90 20.38 -12.02 13.06
CA TRP A 90 19.96 -12.71 14.27
C TRP A 90 18.44 -12.97 14.32
N GLU A 91 17.64 -12.20 13.57
CA GLU A 91 16.19 -12.34 13.49
C GLU A 91 15.75 -13.66 12.81
N TYR A 92 16.63 -14.23 11.98
CA TYR A 92 16.53 -15.56 11.38
C TYR A 92 17.25 -16.66 12.20
N SER A 93 17.78 -16.33 13.39
CA SER A 93 18.30 -17.35 14.30
C SER A 93 17.16 -18.20 14.86
N PRO A 94 17.31 -19.53 14.97
CA PRO A 94 16.35 -20.39 15.67
C PRO A 94 16.11 -19.99 17.12
N LEU A 95 16.98 -19.19 17.76
CA LEU A 95 16.73 -18.68 19.11
C LEU A 95 15.51 -17.75 19.14
N TYR A 96 15.46 -16.77 18.24
CA TYR A 96 14.43 -15.73 18.19
C TYR A 96 13.30 -16.08 17.21
N ALA A 97 13.65 -16.50 15.99
CA ALA A 97 12.73 -16.89 14.94
C ALA A 97 11.58 -15.88 14.73
N ILE A 98 11.93 -14.60 14.56
CA ILE A 98 10.97 -13.49 14.43
C ILE A 98 10.71 -13.09 12.97
N ARG A 99 11.50 -13.58 12.02
CA ARG A 99 11.24 -13.44 10.57
C ARG A 99 10.80 -14.74 9.95
N SER A 100 9.84 -14.66 9.03
CA SER A 100 9.26 -15.84 8.38
C SER A 100 10.04 -16.19 7.10
N TYR A 101 10.49 -17.43 7.00
CA TYR A 101 11.01 -17.99 5.74
C TYR A 101 9.88 -18.20 4.73
N ALA A 102 8.66 -18.47 5.19
CA ALA A 102 7.49 -18.58 4.32
C ALA A 102 7.27 -17.29 3.52
N TYR A 103 7.45 -16.11 4.15
CA TYR A 103 7.41 -14.82 3.46
C TYR A 103 8.45 -14.74 2.34
N LEU A 104 9.71 -15.13 2.62
CA LEU A 104 10.77 -15.13 1.61
C LEU A 104 10.44 -16.06 0.43
N TRP A 105 9.91 -17.25 0.71
CA TRP A 105 9.61 -18.25 -0.34
C TRP A 105 8.55 -17.79 -1.34
N ILE A 106 7.58 -16.97 -0.91
CA ILE A 106 6.57 -16.38 -1.81
C ILE A 106 7.26 -15.58 -2.93
N HIS A 107 8.40 -14.97 -2.64
CA HIS A 107 9.16 -14.15 -3.59
C HIS A 107 10.32 -14.94 -4.23
N ALA A 108 10.93 -15.87 -3.50
CA ALA A 108 12.02 -16.69 -3.99
C ALA A 108 11.54 -17.66 -5.09
N VAL A 109 10.35 -18.26 -4.99
CA VAL A 109 9.87 -19.24 -5.99
C VAL A 109 9.78 -18.65 -7.39
N PRO A 110 9.11 -17.50 -7.63
CA PRO A 110 9.13 -16.84 -8.95
C PRO A 110 10.54 -16.53 -9.44
N CYS A 111 11.43 -16.05 -8.56
CA CYS A 111 12.83 -15.75 -8.90
C CYS A 111 13.62 -17.01 -9.29
N TYR A 112 13.39 -18.12 -8.60
CA TYR A 112 14.01 -19.41 -8.91
C TYR A 112 13.57 -19.92 -10.28
N ILE A 113 12.27 -19.86 -10.58
CA ILE A 113 11.72 -20.26 -11.88
C ILE A 113 12.29 -19.38 -12.99
N TYR A 114 12.33 -18.06 -12.79
CA TYR A 114 12.89 -17.12 -13.76
C TYR A 114 14.39 -17.38 -13.99
N GLY A 115 15.16 -17.51 -12.91
CA GLY A 115 16.61 -17.72 -12.97
C GLY A 115 17.00 -19.05 -13.62
N THR A 116 16.25 -20.12 -13.35
CA THR A 116 16.49 -21.45 -13.93
C THR A 116 16.06 -21.53 -15.39
N LEU A 117 14.88 -21.01 -15.75
CA LEU A 117 14.34 -21.09 -17.11
C LEU A 117 15.14 -20.24 -18.10
N LEU A 118 15.57 -19.04 -17.69
CA LEU A 118 16.22 -18.07 -18.57
C LEU A 118 17.74 -17.96 -18.34
N GLN A 119 18.33 -18.84 -17.52
CA GLN A 119 19.76 -18.84 -17.16
C GLN A 119 20.28 -17.44 -16.79
N SER A 120 19.47 -16.70 -16.03
CA SER A 120 19.68 -15.27 -15.79
C SER A 120 20.74 -15.01 -14.72
N ASN A 121 21.49 -13.90 -14.86
CA ASN A 121 22.42 -13.46 -13.83
C ASN A 121 21.67 -12.90 -12.60
N LYS A 122 22.39 -12.73 -11.49
CA LYS A 122 21.83 -12.23 -10.22
C LYS A 122 21.19 -10.84 -10.34
N ILE A 123 21.76 -9.97 -11.18
CA ILE A 123 21.28 -8.60 -11.42
C ILE A 123 19.90 -8.64 -12.10
N LEU A 124 19.73 -9.52 -13.10
CA LEU A 124 18.46 -9.71 -13.78
C LEU A 124 17.40 -10.29 -12.84
N VAL A 125 17.76 -11.22 -11.95
CA VAL A 125 16.83 -11.75 -10.92
C VAL A 125 16.39 -10.64 -9.96
N PHE A 126 17.30 -9.74 -9.56
CA PHE A 126 16.99 -8.58 -8.74
C PHE A 126 15.98 -7.63 -9.42
N TYR A 127 16.27 -7.21 -10.65
CA TYR A 127 15.35 -6.33 -11.39
C TYR A 127 14.04 -7.03 -11.77
N TYR A 128 14.06 -8.32 -12.04
CA TYR A 128 12.86 -9.12 -12.26
C TYR A 128 11.92 -9.04 -11.05
N LEU A 129 12.43 -9.25 -9.83
CA LEU A 129 11.60 -9.19 -8.63
C LEU A 129 11.06 -7.77 -8.38
N ARG A 130 11.86 -6.72 -8.62
CA ARG A 130 11.39 -5.33 -8.53
C ARG A 130 10.29 -5.03 -9.55
N CYS A 131 10.42 -5.53 -10.78
CA CYS A 131 9.37 -5.43 -11.80
C CYS A 131 8.11 -6.23 -11.41
N LEU A 132 8.26 -7.39 -10.76
CA LEU A 132 7.14 -8.16 -10.23
C LEU A 132 6.41 -7.38 -9.13
N PHE A 133 7.13 -6.74 -8.20
CA PHE A 133 6.52 -5.85 -7.21
C PHE A 133 5.78 -4.68 -7.85
N ALA A 134 6.40 -4.02 -8.82
CA ALA A 134 5.78 -2.93 -9.56
C ALA A 134 4.47 -3.36 -10.22
N PHE A 135 4.46 -4.53 -10.87
CA PHE A 135 3.28 -5.09 -11.51
C PHE A 135 2.19 -5.43 -10.49
N CYS A 136 2.53 -6.14 -9.40
CA CYS A 136 1.60 -6.47 -8.34
C CYS A 136 1.00 -5.22 -7.68
N CYS A 137 1.84 -4.22 -7.36
CA CYS A 137 1.40 -2.94 -6.80
C CYS A 137 0.40 -2.25 -7.73
N ALA A 138 0.73 -2.13 -9.03
CA ALA A 138 -0.14 -1.48 -10.01
C ALA A 138 -1.51 -2.19 -10.14
N LEU A 139 -1.57 -3.52 -10.05
CA LEU A 139 -2.83 -4.27 -10.04
C LEU A 139 -3.65 -4.01 -8.78
N CYS A 140 -3.00 -3.96 -7.61
CA CYS A 140 -3.67 -3.66 -6.34
C CYS A 140 -4.24 -2.23 -6.33
N GLU A 141 -3.44 -1.26 -6.78
CA GLU A 141 -3.86 0.13 -6.95
C GLU A 141 -4.98 0.28 -7.96
N LEU A 142 -4.97 -0.48 -9.08
CA LEU A 142 -6.06 -0.47 -10.05
C LEU A 142 -7.36 -0.99 -9.44
N TYR A 143 -7.30 -2.07 -8.67
CA TYR A 143 -8.47 -2.60 -7.99
C TYR A 143 -9.02 -1.59 -6.97
N PHE A 144 -8.14 -0.93 -6.22
CA PHE A 144 -8.49 0.15 -5.30
C PHE A 144 -9.11 1.36 -6.01
N TYR A 145 -8.50 1.83 -7.09
CA TYR A 145 -9.04 2.89 -7.95
C TYR A 145 -10.45 2.58 -8.45
N ARG A 146 -10.68 1.36 -8.96
CA ARG A 146 -12.01 0.94 -9.43
C ARG A 146 -13.04 0.94 -8.31
N ALA A 147 -12.66 0.46 -7.12
CA ALA A 147 -13.54 0.44 -5.95
C ALA A 147 -13.89 1.87 -5.50
N VAL A 148 -12.91 2.77 -5.49
CA VAL A 148 -13.07 4.19 -5.14
C VAL A 148 -13.99 4.90 -6.14
N CYS A 149 -13.76 4.74 -7.44
CA CYS A 149 -14.65 5.29 -8.47
C CYS A 149 -16.10 4.82 -8.33
N ARG A 150 -16.29 3.54 -7.97
CA ARG A 150 -17.62 2.94 -7.81
C ARG A 150 -18.33 3.39 -6.53
N HIS A 151 -17.60 3.53 -5.42
CA HIS A 151 -18.17 3.79 -4.11
C HIS A 151 -18.28 5.28 -3.78
N PHE A 152 -17.27 6.07 -4.14
CA PHE A 152 -17.19 7.50 -3.81
C PHE A 152 -17.45 8.42 -5.00
N GLY A 153 -17.25 7.90 -6.22
CA GLY A 153 -17.53 8.61 -7.46
C GLY A 153 -16.26 8.95 -8.26
N PRO A 154 -16.44 9.31 -9.54
CA PRO A 154 -15.36 9.53 -10.49
C PRO A 154 -14.39 10.66 -10.12
N ASN A 155 -14.86 11.75 -9.50
CA ASN A 155 -13.98 12.88 -9.15
C ASN A 155 -12.93 12.50 -8.10
N ILE A 156 -13.34 11.82 -7.02
CA ILE A 156 -12.43 11.33 -5.99
C ILE A 156 -11.47 10.31 -6.59
N GLY A 157 -11.96 9.43 -7.46
CA GLY A 157 -11.14 8.45 -8.17
C GLY A 157 -10.00 9.07 -8.98
N ARG A 158 -10.29 10.03 -9.87
CA ARG A 158 -9.25 10.67 -10.71
C ARG A 158 -8.23 11.48 -9.89
N LEU A 159 -8.67 12.14 -8.81
CA LEU A 159 -7.79 12.85 -7.89
C LEU A 159 -6.86 11.88 -7.16
N MET A 160 -7.43 10.80 -6.60
CA MET A 160 -6.65 9.76 -5.94
C MET A 160 -5.65 9.11 -6.89
N LEU A 161 -6.07 8.80 -8.13
CA LEU A 161 -5.18 8.24 -9.15
C LEU A 161 -3.98 9.16 -9.39
N THR A 162 -4.22 10.47 -9.49
CA THR A 162 -3.17 11.48 -9.66
C THR A 162 -2.19 11.46 -8.47
N PHE A 163 -2.71 11.38 -7.24
CA PHE A 163 -1.89 11.35 -6.02
C PHE A 163 -1.11 10.05 -5.87
N LEU A 164 -1.71 8.90 -6.19
CA LEU A 164 -1.02 7.62 -6.22
C LEU A 164 0.15 7.65 -7.20
N THR A 165 -0.07 8.13 -8.42
CA THR A 165 0.95 8.14 -9.48
C THR A 165 2.12 9.08 -9.19
N LEU A 166 1.86 10.26 -8.64
CA LEU A 166 2.85 11.34 -8.55
C LEU A 166 3.50 11.51 -7.17
N SER A 167 3.08 10.75 -6.15
CA SER A 167 3.67 10.83 -4.81
C SER A 167 5.00 10.09 -4.73
N SER A 168 5.99 10.74 -4.10
CA SER A 168 7.30 10.14 -3.81
C SER A 168 7.16 8.93 -2.89
N GLY A 169 6.25 8.98 -1.92
CA GLY A 169 6.02 7.87 -0.99
C GLY A 169 5.55 6.60 -1.69
N MET A 170 4.59 6.73 -2.62
CA MET A 170 4.17 5.58 -3.42
C MET A 170 5.27 5.11 -4.38
N PHE A 171 6.08 6.02 -4.92
CA PHE A 171 7.21 5.65 -5.78
C PHE A 171 8.19 4.75 -5.03
N ILE A 172 8.66 5.16 -3.85
CA ILE A 172 9.64 4.41 -3.06
C ILE A 172 9.06 3.10 -2.51
N SER A 173 7.86 3.14 -1.92
CA SER A 173 7.26 1.97 -1.27
C SER A 173 6.82 0.88 -2.25
N SER A 174 6.50 1.22 -3.50
CA SER A 174 5.91 0.28 -4.47
C SER A 174 6.81 -0.85 -4.97
N THR A 175 8.11 -0.75 -4.76
CA THR A 175 9.09 -1.76 -5.20
C THR A 175 10.07 -2.16 -4.10
N ALA A 176 9.86 -1.67 -2.88
CA ALA A 176 10.64 -2.06 -1.72
C ALA A 176 10.30 -3.49 -1.30
N PHE A 177 11.32 -4.33 -1.13
CA PHE A 177 11.17 -5.69 -0.65
C PHE A 177 10.96 -5.74 0.86
N LEU A 178 9.82 -5.23 1.33
CA LEU A 178 9.48 -5.12 2.74
C LEU A 178 8.07 -5.64 3.02
N PRO A 179 7.81 -6.27 4.18
CA PRO A 179 6.47 -6.71 4.54
C PRO A 179 5.49 -5.55 4.73
N SER A 180 5.99 -4.33 4.96
CA SER A 180 5.17 -3.13 4.99
C SER A 180 4.64 -2.75 3.61
N SER A 181 5.45 -2.86 2.55
CA SER A 181 5.00 -2.71 1.16
C SER A 181 4.04 -3.82 0.75
N PHE A 182 4.32 -5.06 1.14
CA PHE A 182 3.38 -6.15 0.96
C PHE A 182 2.04 -5.85 1.66
N SER A 183 2.08 -5.40 2.92
CA SER A 183 0.88 -5.01 3.68
C SER A 183 0.15 -3.83 3.05
N MET A 184 0.85 -2.89 2.41
CA MET A 184 0.25 -1.80 1.63
C MET A 184 -0.61 -2.33 0.48
N TYR A 185 -0.11 -3.32 -0.28
CA TYR A 185 -0.84 -3.93 -1.38
C TYR A 185 -2.09 -4.65 -0.89
N LEU A 186 -1.95 -5.49 0.13
CA LEU A 186 -3.05 -6.30 0.65
C LEU A 186 -4.09 -5.44 1.38
N SER A 187 -3.67 -4.38 2.08
CA SER A 187 -4.59 -3.44 2.73
C SER A 187 -5.39 -2.64 1.69
N SER A 188 -4.77 -2.27 0.57
CA SER A 188 -5.48 -1.66 -0.56
C SER A 188 -6.53 -2.60 -1.15
N ILE A 189 -6.19 -3.89 -1.33
CA ILE A 189 -7.15 -4.91 -1.76
C ILE A 189 -8.28 -5.07 -0.73
N ALA A 190 -7.95 -5.11 0.57
CA ALA A 190 -8.94 -5.29 1.62
C ALA A 190 -9.96 -4.14 1.65
N LEU A 191 -9.49 -2.89 1.58
CA LEU A 191 -10.36 -1.72 1.51
C LEU A 191 -11.15 -1.68 0.20
N ALA A 192 -10.52 -1.98 -0.94
CA ALA A 192 -11.20 -2.04 -2.23
C ALA A 192 -12.36 -3.03 -2.22
N ALA A 193 -12.10 -4.25 -1.73
CA ALA A 193 -13.10 -5.30 -1.61
C ALA A 193 -14.23 -4.91 -0.66
N TRP A 194 -13.91 -4.29 0.47
CA TRP A 194 -14.89 -3.78 1.43
C TRP A 194 -15.78 -2.68 0.84
N PHE A 195 -15.21 -1.71 0.11
CA PHE A 195 -15.98 -0.64 -0.54
C PHE A 195 -16.99 -1.19 -1.56
N ILE A 196 -16.66 -2.28 -2.24
CA ILE A 196 -17.58 -2.97 -3.16
C ILE A 196 -18.37 -4.12 -2.50
N GLN A 197 -18.35 -4.22 -1.17
CA GLN A 197 -19.12 -5.18 -0.37
C GLN A 197 -18.75 -6.66 -0.57
N LYS A 198 -17.54 -6.96 -1.05
CA LYS A 198 -16.95 -8.31 -1.11
C LYS A 198 -16.19 -8.60 0.18
N TYR A 199 -16.93 -8.85 1.24
CA TYR A 199 -16.41 -9.03 2.59
C TYR A 199 -15.46 -10.21 2.73
N GLU A 200 -15.65 -11.25 1.93
CA GLU A 200 -14.86 -12.48 1.91
C GLU A 200 -13.39 -12.16 1.54
N ILE A 201 -13.22 -11.40 0.46
CA ILE A 201 -11.90 -10.95 -0.01
C ILE A 201 -11.31 -9.94 0.97
N ALA A 202 -12.14 -9.06 1.56
CA ALA A 202 -11.68 -8.07 2.53
C ALA A 202 -11.07 -8.72 3.78
N VAL A 203 -11.76 -9.71 4.36
CA VAL A 203 -11.28 -10.48 5.52
C VAL A 203 -10.04 -11.29 5.16
N PHE A 204 -10.06 -11.99 4.02
CA PHE A 204 -8.92 -12.79 3.58
C PHE A 204 -7.68 -11.93 3.32
N ALA A 205 -7.80 -10.82 2.59
CA ALA A 205 -6.68 -9.92 2.32
C ALA A 205 -6.12 -9.29 3.60
N THR A 206 -6.99 -8.93 4.55
CA THR A 206 -6.56 -8.45 5.88
C THR A 206 -5.77 -9.53 6.63
N ALA A 207 -6.23 -10.79 6.60
CA ALA A 207 -5.55 -11.90 7.24
C ALA A 207 -4.18 -12.19 6.59
N VAL A 208 -4.08 -12.16 5.25
CA VAL A 208 -2.79 -12.31 4.54
C VAL A 208 -1.85 -11.16 4.87
N SER A 209 -2.34 -9.91 4.84
CA SER A 209 -1.58 -8.73 5.24
C SER A 209 -0.98 -8.89 6.64
N THR A 210 -1.80 -9.35 7.59
CA THR A 210 -1.45 -9.51 9.01
C THR A 210 -0.48 -10.66 9.26
N LEU A 211 -0.81 -11.85 8.75
CA LEU A 211 -0.12 -13.09 9.12
C LEU A 211 1.12 -13.36 8.26
N VAL A 212 1.11 -12.94 6.99
CA VAL A 212 2.24 -13.16 6.07
C VAL A 212 3.10 -11.91 5.97
N GLY A 213 2.47 -10.73 5.87
CA GLY A 213 3.17 -9.46 5.81
C GLY A 213 3.65 -9.01 7.18
N TRP A 214 2.78 -8.30 7.89
CA TRP A 214 3.13 -7.66 9.15
C TRP A 214 1.98 -7.70 10.15
N PRO A 215 2.15 -8.27 11.35
CA PRO A 215 1.06 -8.49 12.31
C PRO A 215 0.30 -7.24 12.73
N PHE A 216 0.96 -6.08 12.74
CA PHE A 216 0.33 -4.82 13.13
C PHE A 216 -0.66 -4.30 12.07
N ALA A 217 -0.59 -4.80 10.82
CA ALA A 217 -1.53 -4.48 9.75
C ALA A 217 -2.99 -4.85 10.09
N VAL A 218 -3.22 -5.70 11.11
CA VAL A 218 -4.55 -6.02 11.65
C VAL A 218 -5.36 -4.78 12.02
N ILE A 219 -4.69 -3.70 12.43
CA ILE A 219 -5.32 -2.41 12.80
C ILE A 219 -6.13 -1.85 11.61
N LEU A 220 -5.63 -1.99 10.38
CA LEU A 220 -6.29 -1.50 9.17
C LEU A 220 -7.57 -2.29 8.85
N GLY A 221 -7.70 -3.51 9.38
CA GLY A 221 -8.88 -4.35 9.28
C GLY A 221 -9.99 -4.01 10.29
N LEU A 222 -9.69 -3.25 11.35
CA LEU A 222 -10.67 -2.95 12.41
C LEU A 222 -11.92 -2.23 11.89
N PRO A 223 -11.84 -1.21 10.99
CA PRO A 223 -13.03 -0.59 10.42
C PRO A 223 -13.89 -1.56 9.58
N ILE A 224 -13.25 -2.51 8.90
CA ILE A 224 -13.93 -3.56 8.13
C ILE A 224 -14.71 -4.47 9.08
N ALA A 225 -14.05 -4.93 10.15
CA ALA A 225 -14.68 -5.77 11.17
C ALA A 225 -15.83 -5.03 11.87
N TYR A 226 -15.65 -3.76 12.22
CA TYR A 226 -16.69 -2.92 12.81
C TYR A 226 -17.91 -2.78 11.88
N ASP A 227 -17.70 -2.49 10.59
CA ASP A 227 -18.79 -2.45 9.62
C ASP A 227 -19.52 -3.80 9.55
N MET A 228 -18.80 -4.90 9.41
CA MET A 228 -19.39 -6.23 9.29
C MET A 228 -20.18 -6.66 10.54
N ILE A 229 -19.60 -6.51 11.72
CA ILE A 229 -20.14 -7.04 12.97
C ILE A 229 -21.24 -6.11 13.51
N ILE A 230 -20.97 -4.80 13.57
CA ILE A 230 -21.84 -3.84 14.26
C ILE A 230 -22.86 -3.23 13.28
N LEU A 231 -22.39 -2.67 12.16
CA LEU A 231 -23.28 -1.94 11.24
C LEU A 231 -24.12 -2.87 10.38
N LYS A 232 -23.54 -3.96 9.88
CA LYS A 232 -24.21 -4.91 8.98
C LYS A 232 -24.74 -6.16 9.67
N LYS A 233 -24.39 -6.39 10.95
CA LYS A 233 -24.83 -7.54 11.75
C LYS A 233 -24.51 -8.90 11.10
N LYS A 234 -23.38 -9.00 10.40
CA LYS A 234 -22.90 -10.19 9.68
C LYS A 234 -21.86 -10.99 10.46
N LEU A 235 -22.07 -11.17 11.77
CA LEU A 235 -21.09 -11.83 12.66
C LEU A 235 -20.71 -13.25 12.20
N LEU A 236 -21.69 -14.11 11.88
CA LEU A 236 -21.41 -15.48 11.42
C LEU A 236 -20.60 -15.52 10.13
N HIS A 237 -20.85 -14.57 9.22
CA HIS A 237 -20.11 -14.48 7.97
C HIS A 237 -18.67 -14.01 8.22
N PHE A 238 -18.47 -13.04 9.11
CA PHE A 238 -17.15 -12.63 9.57
C PHE A 238 -16.39 -13.83 10.18
N ILE A 239 -16.98 -14.51 11.16
CA ILE A 239 -16.39 -15.68 11.84
C ILE A 239 -16.00 -16.76 10.84
N LYS A 240 -16.92 -17.14 9.93
CA LYS A 240 -16.67 -18.17 8.91
C LYS A 240 -15.45 -17.83 8.07
N TRP A 241 -15.38 -16.61 7.52
CA TRP A 241 -14.26 -16.22 6.65
C TRP A 241 -12.97 -16.00 7.43
N SER A 242 -13.03 -15.47 8.66
CA SER A 242 -11.86 -15.38 9.54
C SER A 242 -11.25 -16.75 9.82
N PHE A 243 -12.07 -17.76 10.14
CA PHE A 243 -11.58 -19.14 10.34
C PHE A 243 -10.98 -19.72 9.07
N ILE A 244 -11.67 -19.61 7.93
CA ILE A 244 -11.15 -20.11 6.64
C ILE A 244 -9.80 -19.46 6.32
N SER A 245 -9.70 -18.13 6.44
CA SER A 245 -8.45 -17.40 6.23
C SER A 245 -7.35 -17.85 7.19
N LEU A 246 -7.66 -17.99 8.47
CA LEU A 246 -6.70 -18.38 9.50
C LEU A 246 -6.08 -19.75 9.18
N PHE A 247 -6.89 -20.76 8.90
CA PHE A 247 -6.39 -22.11 8.60
C PHE A 247 -5.59 -22.15 7.29
N LEU A 248 -6.09 -21.52 6.23
CA LEU A 248 -5.42 -21.51 4.93
C LEU A 248 -4.03 -20.84 4.99
N ILE A 249 -3.84 -19.88 5.91
CA ILE A 249 -2.59 -19.12 6.00
C ILE A 249 -1.65 -19.71 7.05
N ILE A 250 -2.14 -20.02 8.27
CA ILE A 250 -1.29 -20.49 9.37
C ILE A 250 -0.67 -21.85 9.05
N ILE A 251 -1.42 -22.78 8.46
CA ILE A 251 -0.92 -24.13 8.18
C ILE A 251 0.37 -24.09 7.32
N PRO A 252 0.36 -23.52 6.10
CA PRO A 252 1.59 -23.46 5.30
C PRO A 252 2.68 -22.60 5.95
N LEU A 253 2.31 -21.49 6.59
CA LEU A 253 3.26 -20.59 7.26
C LEU A 253 4.06 -21.32 8.36
N VAL A 254 3.36 -21.95 9.29
CA VAL A 254 3.97 -22.68 10.41
C VAL A 254 4.76 -23.88 9.91
N LEU A 255 4.27 -24.61 8.90
CA LEU A 255 4.99 -25.76 8.34
C LEU A 255 6.33 -25.35 7.71
N VAL A 256 6.32 -24.29 6.90
CA VAL A 256 7.54 -23.81 6.22
C VAL A 256 8.52 -23.24 7.25
N ASP A 257 8.05 -22.37 8.16
CA ASP A 257 8.92 -21.76 9.15
C ASP A 257 9.50 -22.81 10.10
N SER A 258 8.67 -23.72 10.62
CA SER A 258 9.14 -24.75 11.55
C SER A 258 10.17 -25.69 10.93
N ARG A 259 10.06 -25.97 9.62
CA ARG A 259 11.04 -26.75 8.88
C ARG A 259 12.39 -26.03 8.79
N HIS A 260 12.41 -24.72 8.54
CA HIS A 260 13.66 -23.96 8.43
C HIS A 260 14.32 -23.72 9.78
N PHE A 261 13.52 -23.46 10.82
CA PHE A 261 14.03 -23.22 12.17
C PHE A 261 14.33 -24.51 12.95
N GLY A 262 13.90 -25.68 12.47
CA GLY A 262 14.10 -26.97 13.14
C GLY A 262 13.30 -27.14 14.44
N LYS A 263 12.32 -26.27 14.70
CA LYS A 263 11.43 -26.30 15.87
C LYS A 263 10.07 -25.73 15.50
N LEU A 264 9.03 -25.98 16.30
CA LEU A 264 7.71 -25.38 16.05
C LEU A 264 7.80 -23.85 16.19
N VAL A 265 7.51 -23.13 15.10
CA VAL A 265 7.61 -21.66 15.03
C VAL A 265 6.33 -21.06 14.47
N PHE A 266 5.84 -20.03 15.15
CA PHE A 266 4.83 -19.11 14.63
C PHE A 266 5.38 -17.69 14.63
N ALA A 267 6.11 -17.32 13.58
CA ALA A 267 6.88 -16.08 13.50
C ALA A 267 6.03 -14.79 13.73
N PRO A 268 4.79 -14.67 13.22
CA PRO A 268 3.91 -13.53 13.49
C PRO A 268 3.61 -13.30 14.98
N LEU A 269 3.52 -14.37 15.77
CA LEU A 269 3.34 -14.25 17.21
C LEU A 269 4.67 -13.89 17.89
N ASN A 270 5.78 -14.52 17.48
CA ASN A 270 7.09 -14.26 18.04
C ASN A 270 7.50 -12.78 17.89
N ILE A 271 7.27 -12.17 16.73
CA ILE A 271 7.59 -10.75 16.51
C ILE A 271 6.73 -9.81 17.37
N VAL A 272 5.46 -10.14 17.60
CA VAL A 272 4.59 -9.37 18.51
C VAL A 272 5.07 -9.50 19.95
N LEU A 273 5.36 -10.73 20.38
CA LEU A 273 5.90 -10.99 21.72
C LEU A 273 7.23 -10.24 21.94
N TYR A 274 8.12 -10.30 20.96
CA TYR A 274 9.41 -9.62 21.01
C TYR A 274 9.25 -8.11 21.06
N ASN A 275 8.52 -7.50 20.12
CA ASN A 275 8.44 -6.04 19.99
C ASN A 275 7.60 -5.36 21.07
N VAL A 276 6.58 -6.04 21.61
CA VAL A 276 5.62 -5.41 22.54
C VAL A 276 5.90 -5.77 23.99
N PHE A 277 6.41 -6.96 24.27
CA PHE A 277 6.49 -7.49 25.65
C PHE A 277 7.92 -7.64 26.18
N THR A 278 8.95 -7.20 25.44
CA THR A 278 10.34 -7.21 25.92
C THR A 278 10.88 -5.81 26.17
N SER A 279 11.88 -5.70 27.06
CA SER A 279 12.57 -4.44 27.39
C SER A 279 13.50 -3.94 26.28
N HIS A 280 13.88 -4.81 25.34
CA HIS A 280 14.75 -4.50 24.19
C HIS A 280 13.94 -4.44 22.89
N GLY A 281 12.72 -3.89 22.96
CA GLY A 281 11.82 -3.74 21.83
C GLY A 281 12.38 -2.84 20.73
N PRO A 282 11.52 -2.25 19.88
CA PRO A 282 11.96 -1.52 18.69
C PRO A 282 12.87 -0.31 19.00
N ASP A 283 12.83 0.21 20.22
CA ASP A 283 13.63 1.34 20.69
C ASP A 283 15.16 1.07 20.66
N LEU A 284 15.58 -0.20 20.54
CA LEU A 284 16.99 -0.56 20.34
C LEU A 284 17.61 0.15 19.12
N TYR A 285 16.80 0.43 18.10
CA TYR A 285 17.22 1.08 16.86
C TYR A 285 17.13 2.61 16.90
N GLY A 286 16.85 3.18 18.08
CA GLY A 286 16.73 4.63 18.30
C GLY A 286 15.28 5.10 18.37
N THR A 287 15.10 6.33 18.81
CA THR A 287 13.78 6.96 19.02
C THR A 287 13.75 8.32 18.35
N GLU A 288 12.60 8.70 17.81
CA GLU A 288 12.41 9.99 17.12
C GLU A 288 11.20 10.73 17.68
N PRO A 289 11.17 12.08 17.67
CA PRO A 289 10.00 12.83 18.10
C PRO A 289 8.81 12.65 17.14
N CYS A 290 7.60 13.01 17.57
CA CYS A 290 6.39 12.93 16.73
C CYS A 290 6.49 13.74 15.42
N SER A 291 7.29 14.80 15.38
CA SER A 291 7.55 15.59 14.17
C SER A 291 8.12 14.76 13.02
N PHE A 292 8.81 13.64 13.30
CA PHE A 292 9.36 12.75 12.28
C PHE A 292 8.30 12.31 11.25
N TYR A 293 7.14 11.84 11.70
CA TYR A 293 6.10 11.38 10.77
C TYR A 293 5.37 12.51 10.05
N PHE A 294 5.29 13.70 10.65
CA PHE A 294 4.77 14.88 9.94
C PHE A 294 5.72 15.32 8.83
N LEU A 295 7.03 15.37 9.11
CA LEU A 295 8.06 15.70 8.13
C LEU A 295 8.10 14.66 7.00
N ASN A 296 8.09 13.37 7.36
CA ASN A 296 8.04 12.27 6.42
C ASN A 296 6.79 12.34 5.52
N GLY A 297 5.60 12.47 6.12
CA GLY A 297 4.34 12.60 5.38
C GLY A 297 4.36 13.80 4.42
N PHE A 298 4.91 14.94 4.86
CA PHE A 298 5.07 16.11 4.00
C PHE A 298 6.09 15.88 2.88
N LEU A 299 7.21 15.23 3.11
CA LEU A 299 8.18 14.93 2.05
C LEU A 299 7.62 13.96 1.00
N ASN A 300 6.82 12.99 1.44
CA ASN A 300 6.29 11.95 0.57
C ASN A 300 5.02 12.35 -0.20
N PHE A 301 4.18 13.20 0.39
CA PHE A 301 2.87 13.57 -0.15
C PHE A 301 2.60 15.09 -0.17
N ASN A 302 3.51 15.93 0.32
CA ASN A 302 3.42 17.40 0.28
C ASN A 302 2.06 17.91 0.81
N ILE A 303 1.41 18.79 0.04
CA ILE A 303 0.09 19.33 0.36
C ILE A 303 -1.02 18.26 0.44
N VAL A 304 -0.85 17.09 -0.20
CA VAL A 304 -1.80 15.97 -0.11
C VAL A 304 -1.81 15.40 1.30
N PHE A 305 -0.66 15.36 1.99
CA PHE A 305 -0.61 14.93 3.39
C PHE A 305 -1.42 15.84 4.30
N LEU A 306 -1.23 17.16 4.17
CA LEU A 306 -1.98 18.15 4.94
C LEU A 306 -3.48 18.05 4.65
N ALA A 307 -3.84 17.89 3.38
CA ALA A 307 -5.22 17.65 2.98
C ALA A 307 -5.79 16.37 3.59
N ALA A 308 -5.02 15.28 3.63
CA ALA A 308 -5.43 14.02 4.23
C ALA A 308 -5.74 14.16 5.72
N LEU A 309 -4.92 14.89 6.48
CA LEU A 309 -5.14 15.10 7.92
C LEU A 309 -6.49 15.79 8.19
N ILE A 310 -6.89 16.77 7.38
CA ILE A 310 -8.12 17.54 7.57
C ILE A 310 -9.38 16.92 6.93
N ALA A 311 -9.30 15.71 6.37
CA ALA A 311 -10.42 15.10 5.64
C ALA A 311 -11.68 14.93 6.50
N ILE A 312 -11.55 14.42 7.72
CA ILE A 312 -12.68 14.30 8.66
C ILE A 312 -13.27 15.67 9.03
N PRO A 313 -12.48 16.66 9.50
CA PRO A 313 -12.99 18.01 9.77
C PRO A 313 -13.71 18.64 8.56
N ALA A 314 -13.14 18.54 7.36
CA ALA A 314 -13.76 19.07 6.14
C ALA A 314 -15.12 18.40 5.87
N MET A 315 -15.21 17.08 6.05
CA MET A 315 -16.47 16.36 5.87
C MET A 315 -17.53 16.73 6.92
N LEU A 316 -17.13 16.96 8.17
CA LEU A 316 -18.05 17.41 9.23
C LEU A 316 -18.59 18.80 8.90
N LEU A 317 -17.74 19.71 8.41
CA LEU A 317 -18.15 21.03 7.96
C LEU A 317 -19.15 20.95 6.79
N LEU A 318 -18.87 20.15 5.76
CA LEU A 318 -19.80 19.96 4.65
C LEU A 318 -21.16 19.42 5.13
N ARG A 319 -21.17 18.46 6.07
CA ARG A 319 -22.41 17.94 6.65
C ARG A 319 -23.20 19.00 7.42
N ALA A 320 -22.52 19.85 8.18
CA ALA A 320 -23.14 20.95 8.89
C ALA A 320 -23.81 21.94 7.92
N LEU A 321 -23.20 22.18 6.75
CA LEU A 321 -23.76 23.04 5.69
C LEU A 321 -24.91 22.38 4.93
N GLU A 322 -24.84 21.07 4.66
CA GLU A 322 -25.88 20.33 3.91
C GLU A 322 -27.19 20.16 4.69
N GLY A 323 -27.17 20.24 6.02
CA GLY A 323 -28.34 20.28 6.91
C GLY A 323 -29.29 19.08 6.85
N THR A 324 -29.05 18.11 5.97
CA THR A 324 -29.97 17.02 5.64
C THR A 324 -29.34 15.67 5.96
N PRO A 325 -29.97 14.83 6.79
CA PRO A 325 -29.51 13.47 7.00
C PRO A 325 -29.70 12.69 5.70
N LYS A 326 -28.59 12.28 5.08
CA LYS A 326 -28.64 11.36 3.93
C LYS A 326 -29.25 10.03 4.40
N LYS A 327 -30.12 9.45 3.57
CA LYS A 327 -30.68 8.10 3.78
C LYS A 327 -29.55 7.11 4.10
N ILE A 328 -29.83 6.16 5.00
CA ILE A 328 -28.92 5.07 5.34
C ILE A 328 -28.55 4.33 4.05
N SER A 329 -27.30 4.49 3.62
CA SER A 329 -26.77 3.78 2.46
C SER A 329 -26.44 2.34 2.83
N LYS A 330 -26.62 1.43 1.88
CA LYS A 330 -26.17 0.04 2.02
C LYS A 330 -24.64 -0.06 2.04
N SER A 331 -23.92 0.95 1.56
CA SER A 331 -22.45 0.99 1.56
C SER A 331 -21.88 1.54 2.88
N PRO A 332 -20.59 1.30 3.21
CA PRO A 332 -20.00 1.78 4.46
C PRO A 332 -19.96 3.31 4.47
N PRO A 333 -20.16 3.94 5.64
CA PRO A 333 -20.17 5.38 5.74
C PRO A 333 -18.77 5.96 5.50
N PHE A 334 -18.70 7.12 4.84
CA PHE A 334 -17.44 7.71 4.39
C PHE A 334 -16.41 7.94 5.51
N TYR A 335 -16.85 8.35 6.71
CA TYR A 335 -15.94 8.53 7.85
C TYR A 335 -15.27 7.22 8.26
N LEU A 336 -15.99 6.09 8.17
CA LEU A 336 -15.46 4.78 8.51
C LEU A 336 -14.49 4.30 7.42
N CYS A 337 -14.72 4.66 6.16
CA CYS A 337 -13.79 4.36 5.07
C CYS A 337 -12.45 5.10 5.18
N LEU A 338 -12.42 6.27 5.82
CA LEU A 338 -11.18 7.02 6.08
C LEU A 338 -10.50 6.62 7.39
N ALA A 339 -11.22 5.98 8.31
CA ALA A 339 -10.73 5.57 9.62
C ALA A 339 -9.43 4.75 9.61
N PRO A 340 -9.15 3.82 8.67
CA PRO A 340 -7.91 3.04 8.68
C PRO A 340 -6.63 3.91 8.76
N MET A 341 -6.58 5.00 8.00
CA MET A 341 -5.45 5.94 8.02
C MET A 341 -5.26 6.56 9.41
N TYR A 342 -6.35 7.09 9.98
CA TYR A 342 -6.30 7.78 11.27
C TYR A 342 -6.02 6.82 12.43
N LEU A 343 -6.60 5.62 12.41
CA LEU A 343 -6.31 4.58 13.41
C LEU A 343 -4.84 4.20 13.39
N TRP A 344 -4.26 4.04 12.19
CA TRP A 344 -2.84 3.78 12.06
C TRP A 344 -1.98 4.90 12.63
N MET A 345 -2.30 6.16 12.30
CA MET A 345 -1.58 7.32 12.82
C MET A 345 -1.68 7.43 14.34
N VAL A 346 -2.87 7.21 14.92
CA VAL A 346 -3.08 7.24 16.37
C VAL A 346 -2.27 6.17 17.10
N VAL A 347 -2.07 5.00 16.48
CA VAL A 347 -1.26 3.93 17.08
C VAL A 347 0.24 4.18 16.90
N PHE A 348 0.70 4.55 15.70
CA PHE A 348 2.13 4.62 15.39
C PHE A 348 2.81 5.95 15.73
N PHE A 349 2.09 7.09 15.72
CA PHE A 349 2.71 8.39 16.00
C PHE A 349 3.22 8.53 17.44
N PRO A 350 2.52 8.00 18.46
CA PRO A 350 2.99 8.05 19.85
C PRO A 350 4.17 7.11 20.15
N LEU A 351 4.43 6.09 19.33
CA LEU A 351 5.52 5.13 19.58
C LEU A 351 6.87 5.85 19.54
N ALA A 352 7.77 5.53 20.47
CA ALA A 352 9.07 6.19 20.58
C ALA A 352 9.96 5.90 19.36
N HIS A 353 10.10 4.62 19.01
CA HIS A 353 10.72 4.20 17.76
C HIS A 353 9.84 4.51 16.54
N LYS A 354 10.46 5.06 15.50
CA LYS A 354 9.79 5.45 14.25
C LYS A 354 10.68 5.17 13.06
N GLU A 355 10.07 4.64 12.02
CA GLU A 355 10.70 4.42 10.73
C GLU A 355 9.72 4.74 9.60
N GLU A 356 10.25 5.20 8.47
CA GLU A 356 9.45 5.52 7.30
C GLU A 356 8.63 4.32 6.81
N ARG A 357 9.25 3.13 6.77
CA ARG A 357 8.60 1.90 6.30
C ARG A 357 7.34 1.53 7.10
N PHE A 358 7.18 2.00 8.33
CA PHE A 358 5.96 1.74 9.13
C PHE A 358 4.73 2.48 8.60
N LEU A 359 4.90 3.53 7.79
CA LEU A 359 3.78 4.25 7.19
C LEU A 359 3.36 3.71 5.82
N PHE A 360 4.17 2.87 5.18
CA PHE A 360 3.86 2.29 3.86
C PHE A 360 2.44 1.69 3.80
N PRO A 361 1.95 0.93 4.81
CA PRO A 361 0.62 0.33 4.74
C PRO A 361 -0.53 1.32 4.54
N ILE A 362 -0.35 2.60 4.90
CA ILE A 362 -1.38 3.64 4.79
C ILE A 362 -1.17 4.65 3.66
N TYR A 363 -0.10 4.53 2.88
CA TYR A 363 0.19 5.47 1.78
C TYR A 363 -0.96 5.62 0.77
N PRO A 364 -1.62 4.53 0.32
CA PRO A 364 -2.82 4.63 -0.53
C PRO A 364 -3.99 5.33 0.15
N MET A 365 -4.12 5.20 1.48
CA MET A 365 -5.18 5.83 2.26
C MET A 365 -4.93 7.32 2.46
N ILE A 366 -3.67 7.77 2.53
CA ILE A 366 -3.31 9.20 2.49
C ILE A 366 -3.77 9.81 1.16
N CYS A 367 -3.50 9.13 0.04
CA CYS A 367 -3.98 9.56 -1.29
C CYS A 367 -5.52 9.64 -1.35
N LEU A 368 -6.23 8.65 -0.79
CA LEU A 368 -7.69 8.65 -0.74
C LEU A 368 -8.22 9.80 0.12
N ALA A 369 -7.68 10.00 1.33
CA ALA A 369 -8.10 11.05 2.24
C ALA A 369 -7.84 12.45 1.65
N GLY A 370 -6.68 12.66 1.02
CA GLY A 370 -6.38 13.90 0.31
C GLY A 370 -7.36 14.17 -0.84
N ALA A 371 -7.69 13.15 -1.64
CA ALA A 371 -8.67 13.27 -2.72
C ALA A 371 -10.07 13.61 -2.20
N PHE A 372 -10.46 13.01 -1.08
CA PHE A 372 -11.70 13.33 -0.38
C PHE A 372 -11.76 14.79 0.09
N THR A 373 -10.67 15.31 0.65
CA THR A 373 -10.60 16.70 1.10
C THR A 373 -10.76 17.66 -0.05
N VAL A 374 -10.06 17.45 -1.17
CA VAL A 374 -10.17 18.32 -2.35
C VAL A 374 -11.62 18.32 -2.89
N ASP A 375 -12.23 17.14 -3.03
CA ASP A 375 -13.63 17.03 -3.46
C ASP A 375 -14.61 17.70 -2.48
N THR A 376 -14.35 17.58 -1.18
CA THR A 376 -15.16 18.21 -0.14
C THR A 376 -15.04 19.73 -0.17
N VAL A 377 -13.83 20.26 -0.36
CA VAL A 377 -13.59 21.71 -0.52
C VAL A 377 -14.31 22.25 -1.76
N GLN A 378 -14.31 21.52 -2.87
CA GLN A 378 -15.08 21.88 -4.06
C GLN A 378 -16.58 22.00 -3.75
N LYS A 379 -17.15 21.04 -3.02
CA LYS A 379 -18.57 21.06 -2.62
C LYS A 379 -18.89 22.22 -1.67
N ILE A 380 -18.05 22.46 -0.67
CA ILE A 380 -18.22 23.59 0.27
C ILE A 380 -18.16 24.92 -0.49
N PHE A 381 -17.17 25.09 -1.36
CA PHE A 381 -17.03 26.31 -2.17
C PHE A 381 -18.26 26.54 -3.03
N HIS A 382 -18.76 25.50 -3.70
CA HIS A 382 -19.98 25.60 -4.50
C HIS A 382 -21.18 26.02 -3.64
N GLN A 383 -21.38 25.41 -2.47
CA GLN A 383 -22.50 25.74 -1.58
C GLN A 383 -22.46 27.17 -1.03
N LEU A 384 -21.27 27.67 -0.70
CA LEU A 384 -21.11 29.01 -0.11
C LEU A 384 -21.20 30.12 -1.16
N PHE A 385 -20.61 29.92 -2.35
CA PHE A 385 -20.41 31.00 -3.33
C PHE A 385 -21.31 30.91 -4.56
N MET A 386 -21.79 29.72 -4.93
CA MET A 386 -22.67 29.55 -6.08
C MET A 386 -24.12 29.44 -5.61
N LYS A 387 -24.86 30.56 -5.67
CA LYS A 387 -26.30 30.60 -5.36
C LYS A 387 -27.05 29.53 -6.15
N ARG A 388 -27.51 28.45 -5.48
CA ARG A 388 -28.41 27.36 -5.93
C ARG A 388 -28.77 27.36 -7.43
N LYS A 389 -27.77 27.30 -8.32
CA LYS A 389 -28.00 26.96 -9.72
C LYS A 389 -27.99 25.44 -9.79
N PHE A 390 -28.91 24.85 -10.55
CA PHE A 390 -29.02 23.40 -10.78
C PHE A 390 -27.84 22.82 -11.61
N THR A 391 -26.66 23.41 -11.51
CA THR A 391 -25.43 22.98 -12.19
C THR A 391 -24.63 22.04 -11.30
N ASP A 392 -23.93 21.06 -11.88
CA ASP A 392 -23.03 20.20 -11.12
C ASP A 392 -21.93 21.06 -10.47
N TYR A 393 -21.55 20.75 -9.22
CA TYR A 393 -20.55 21.54 -8.50
C TYR A 393 -19.21 21.58 -9.25
N LEU A 394 -18.91 20.51 -9.99
CA LEU A 394 -17.69 20.35 -10.78
C LEU A 394 -17.57 21.37 -11.91
N ASP A 395 -18.67 21.82 -12.51
CA ASP A 395 -18.65 22.80 -13.61
C ASP A 395 -18.06 24.14 -13.12
N SER A 396 -18.35 24.50 -11.88
CA SER A 396 -17.90 25.75 -11.27
C SER A 396 -16.58 25.66 -10.50
N THR A 397 -16.17 24.45 -10.10
CA THR A 397 -15.07 24.24 -9.14
C THR A 397 -13.93 23.36 -9.64
N SER A 398 -13.94 22.94 -10.91
CA SER A 398 -12.86 22.12 -11.48
C SER A 398 -11.48 22.80 -11.42
N TRP A 399 -11.44 24.13 -11.45
CA TRP A 399 -10.21 24.91 -11.29
C TRP A 399 -9.51 24.62 -9.95
N ILE A 400 -10.26 24.36 -8.87
CA ILE A 400 -9.69 24.02 -7.55
C ILE A 400 -8.90 22.72 -7.63
N SER A 401 -9.47 21.67 -8.23
CA SER A 401 -8.77 20.40 -8.45
C SER A 401 -7.51 20.58 -9.29
N ILE A 402 -7.61 21.34 -10.39
CA ILE A 402 -6.49 21.57 -11.31
C ILE A 402 -5.38 22.34 -10.61
N SER A 403 -5.70 23.43 -9.90
CA SER A 403 -4.74 24.21 -9.12
C SER A 403 -4.07 23.37 -8.03
N PHE A 404 -4.85 22.55 -7.31
CA PHE A 404 -4.30 21.67 -6.27
C PHE A 404 -3.36 20.62 -6.86
N CYS A 405 -3.75 19.95 -7.94
CA CYS A 405 -2.90 18.99 -8.64
C CYS A 405 -1.64 19.64 -9.23
N ALA A 406 -1.75 20.85 -9.78
CA ALA A 406 -0.61 21.60 -10.28
C ALA A 406 0.37 21.95 -9.16
N MET A 407 -0.12 22.47 -8.02
CA MET A 407 0.71 22.73 -6.85
C MET A 407 1.38 21.46 -6.33
N PHE A 408 0.63 20.35 -6.23
CA PHE A 408 1.17 19.07 -5.79
C PHE A 408 2.29 18.59 -6.72
N LEU A 409 2.10 18.68 -8.04
CA LEU A 409 3.11 18.31 -9.02
C LEU A 409 4.34 19.21 -8.93
N SER A 410 4.17 20.53 -8.83
CA SER A 410 5.28 21.49 -8.74
C SER A 410 6.15 21.22 -7.50
N VAL A 411 5.54 20.97 -6.34
CA VAL A 411 6.29 20.68 -5.10
C VAL A 411 6.96 19.30 -5.17
N SER A 412 6.28 18.30 -5.74
CA SER A 412 6.83 16.95 -5.88
C SER A 412 8.04 16.93 -6.82
N LEU A 413 7.99 17.67 -7.93
CA LEU A 413 9.13 17.85 -8.85
C LEU A 413 10.27 18.65 -8.21
N ASN A 414 9.96 19.71 -7.47
CA ASN A 414 10.98 20.57 -6.86
C ASN A 414 11.75 19.86 -5.75
N SER A 415 11.08 18.98 -4.99
CA SER A 415 11.74 18.13 -3.98
C SER A 415 12.80 17.21 -4.60
N THR A 416 12.55 16.73 -5.83
CA THR A 416 13.53 15.94 -6.62
C THR A 416 14.68 16.80 -7.17
N VAL A 417 14.41 18.05 -7.57
CA VAL A 417 15.41 18.98 -8.13
C VAL A 417 16.31 19.60 -7.06
N PHE A 418 15.78 19.91 -5.88
CA PHE A 418 16.55 20.53 -4.78
C PHE A 418 17.64 19.59 -4.24
N PHE A 419 17.37 18.28 -4.21
CA PHE A 419 18.38 17.26 -3.88
C PHE A 419 19.56 17.27 -4.87
N LYS A 420 19.28 17.46 -6.16
CA LYS A 420 20.30 17.46 -7.22
C LYS A 420 21.24 18.68 -7.16
N LYS A 421 20.79 19.80 -6.59
CA LYS A 421 21.61 21.02 -6.42
C LYS A 421 22.45 21.03 -5.15
N LYS A 422 22.03 20.36 -4.06
CA LYS A 422 22.77 20.33 -2.79
C LYS A 422 23.76 19.17 -2.66
N CYS A 423 23.61 18.10 -3.43
CA CYS A 423 24.56 16.98 -3.45
C CYS A 423 24.99 16.63 -4.90
N PRO A 424 25.92 17.39 -5.51
CA PRO A 424 26.44 17.06 -6.85
C PRO A 424 27.33 15.80 -6.86
N GLY A 425 27.79 15.31 -5.70
CA GLY A 425 28.82 14.27 -5.59
C GLY A 425 28.35 12.80 -5.57
N LEU A 426 27.05 12.52 -5.69
CA LEU A 426 26.50 11.14 -5.67
C LEU A 426 26.13 10.64 -7.07
N LEU A 427 26.84 11.11 -8.08
CA LEU A 427 26.85 10.57 -9.44
C LEU A 427 28.14 9.75 -9.61
N TRP A 428 28.01 8.43 -9.40
CA TRP A 428 28.79 7.39 -10.08
C TRP A 428 30.27 7.73 -10.36
N SER A 429 31.12 7.69 -9.33
CA SER A 429 32.51 7.33 -9.57
C SER A 429 32.55 5.82 -9.82
N GLY A 430 32.98 5.40 -11.02
CA GLY A 430 33.40 4.01 -11.27
C GLY A 430 34.51 3.58 -10.28
N PRO A 431 34.93 2.31 -10.32
CA PRO A 431 35.77 1.74 -9.27
C PRO A 431 37.15 2.41 -9.25
N SER A 432 37.30 3.47 -8.47
CA SER A 432 38.60 3.91 -8.01
C SER A 432 39.03 2.89 -6.98
N LEU A 433 40.08 2.14 -7.32
CA LEU A 433 40.78 1.21 -6.45
C LEU A 433 40.73 1.69 -5.00
N CYS A 434 40.05 0.94 -4.13
CA CYS A 434 40.39 0.98 -2.71
C CYS A 434 41.84 0.52 -2.65
N ASP A 435 42.73 1.43 -2.22
CA ASP A 435 44.14 1.15 -1.99
C ASP A 435 44.29 -0.15 -1.21
N ALA A 436 44.79 -1.17 -1.90
CA ALA A 436 45.05 -2.50 -1.39
C ALA A 436 46.31 -2.56 -0.50
N ASN A 437 46.61 -1.51 0.26
CA ASN A 437 47.86 -1.37 1.01
C ASN A 437 47.70 -1.02 2.50
N LEU A 438 46.52 -1.26 3.11
CA LEU A 438 46.31 -1.06 4.55
C LEU A 438 46.06 -2.35 5.36
N PHE A 439 46.41 -3.52 4.82
CA PHE A 439 46.36 -4.77 5.58
C PHE A 439 47.63 -5.61 5.36
N THR A 440 48.71 -5.22 6.03
CA THR A 440 49.75 -6.17 6.42
C THR A 440 49.47 -6.61 7.86
N PRO A 441 49.24 -7.90 8.13
CA PRO A 441 49.12 -8.38 9.50
C PRO A 441 50.52 -8.42 10.13
N SER A 442 50.72 -7.70 11.23
CA SER A 442 51.89 -7.90 12.09
C SER A 442 51.87 -9.34 12.64
N PRO A 443 52.99 -10.08 12.62
CA PRO A 443 53.01 -11.47 13.02
C PRO A 443 52.97 -11.58 14.53
N GLY A 444 51.94 -12.27 15.03
CA GLY A 444 51.92 -12.81 16.38
C GLY A 444 50.81 -12.26 17.25
N HIS A 445 49.58 -12.75 17.04
CA HIS A 445 48.65 -13.06 18.13
C HIS A 445 47.66 -14.12 17.63
N LYS A 446 47.53 -15.22 18.38
CA LYS A 446 46.65 -16.35 18.07
C LYS A 446 45.20 -15.90 18.15
N ALA A 447 44.45 -16.02 17.06
CA ALA A 447 43.01 -15.74 17.04
C ALA A 447 42.22 -16.93 17.62
N SER A 448 41.39 -16.65 18.61
CA SER A 448 40.29 -17.53 19.07
C SER A 448 39.01 -17.13 18.32
N PRO A 449 38.08 -18.05 18.00
CA PRO A 449 36.89 -17.72 17.23
C PRO A 449 35.85 -17.04 18.15
N GLY A 450 35.74 -15.72 18.08
CA GLY A 450 34.76 -14.92 18.79
C GLY A 450 33.86 -14.15 17.83
N LEU A 451 32.56 -14.15 18.10
CA LEU A 451 31.51 -13.44 17.36
C LEU A 451 31.93 -12.00 17.02
N CYS A 452 31.88 -11.63 15.74
CA CYS A 452 31.89 -10.23 15.33
C CYS A 452 30.51 -9.63 15.61
N ALA A 453 30.37 -9.02 16.79
CA ALA A 453 29.32 -8.05 17.04
C ALA A 453 29.64 -6.77 16.26
N CYS A 454 28.88 -6.51 15.20
CA CYS A 454 28.91 -5.21 14.53
C CYS A 454 28.19 -4.21 15.45
N HIS A 455 28.95 -3.40 16.19
CA HIS A 455 28.41 -2.23 16.87
C HIS A 455 27.87 -1.26 15.80
N GLN A 456 26.55 -1.28 15.59
CA GLN A 456 25.84 -0.31 14.75
C GLN A 456 25.88 1.07 15.42
N ASN A 457 26.77 1.93 14.93
CA ASN A 457 26.72 3.36 15.23
C ASN A 457 25.74 4.01 14.25
N SER A 458 24.47 4.09 14.64
CA SER A 458 23.32 4.64 13.89
C SER A 458 23.36 6.17 13.72
N ARG A 459 24.55 6.78 13.57
CA ARG A 459 24.72 8.26 13.54
C ARG A 459 25.29 8.82 12.23
N GLN A 460 25.37 8.05 11.15
CA GLN A 460 25.79 8.60 9.86
C GLN A 460 24.85 8.18 8.73
N LEU A 461 23.73 8.89 8.61
CA LEU A 461 23.09 9.26 7.33
C LEU A 461 21.91 10.21 7.57
N PHE A 462 22.13 11.22 8.41
CA PHE A 462 21.29 12.41 8.51
C PHE A 462 22.18 13.65 8.56
N LEU A 463 21.73 14.71 7.87
CA LEU A 463 22.31 16.05 7.70
C LEU A 463 23.19 16.22 6.45
N VAL A 464 22.69 17.02 5.50
CA VAL A 464 23.21 18.39 5.33
C VAL A 464 22.06 19.35 5.02
N GLY A 465 21.62 20.04 6.07
CA GLY A 465 20.60 21.08 6.03
C GLY A 465 20.77 22.15 7.11
N ALA A 466 21.99 22.37 7.60
CA ALA A 466 22.34 23.56 8.38
C ALA A 466 23.87 23.75 8.32
N CYS A 467 24.33 24.78 7.61
CA CYS A 467 25.72 25.22 7.68
C CYS A 467 25.74 26.43 8.62
N GLY A 468 26.58 26.39 9.65
CA GLY A 468 26.76 27.48 10.60
C GLY A 468 27.64 27.08 11.77
N ASN A 469 28.94 27.32 11.62
CA ASN A 469 29.93 27.53 12.69
C ASN A 469 30.03 26.50 13.83
N ALA A 470 31.00 25.58 13.74
CA ALA A 470 31.91 25.23 14.84
C ALA A 470 32.98 24.26 14.35
N PHE A 471 33.98 24.77 13.63
CA PHE A 471 35.31 24.15 13.61
C PHE A 471 35.97 24.52 14.95
N SER A 472 36.13 23.57 15.87
CA SER A 472 37.27 23.48 16.81
C SER A 472 37.01 22.48 17.95
N ARG A 473 38.03 21.66 18.22
CA ARG A 473 38.27 20.82 19.41
C ARG A 473 37.50 19.50 19.53
N CYS A 474 38.09 18.44 18.95
CA CYS A 474 38.09 17.12 19.57
C CYS A 474 39.42 16.97 20.32
N ASP A 475 39.40 17.11 21.64
CA ASP A 475 40.44 16.62 22.54
C ASP A 475 39.84 15.50 23.40
N SER A 476 40.56 14.37 23.43
CA SER A 476 40.61 13.34 24.48
C SER A 476 39.32 12.63 24.94
N GLU A 477 39.27 11.33 24.61
CA GLU A 477 38.83 10.18 25.43
C GLU A 477 38.87 10.38 26.97
N PRO A 478 38.00 9.68 27.76
CA PRO A 478 38.29 8.29 28.14
C PRO A 478 37.11 7.30 28.15
N SER A 479 37.45 6.10 27.68
CA SER A 479 37.07 4.76 28.11
C SER A 479 36.10 4.58 29.29
N PHE A 480 35.00 3.85 29.03
CA PHE A 480 34.51 2.71 29.83
C PHE A 480 33.78 1.70 28.94
#